data_AF-A0A266Q388-F1
#
_entry.id   AF-A0A266Q388-F1
#
_cell.length_a   1.000
_cell.length_b   1.000
_cell.length_c   1.000
_cell.angle_alpha   90.00
_cell.angle_beta   90.00
_cell.angle_gamma   90.00
#
_symmetry.space_group_name_H-M   'P 1'
#
loop_
_entity.id
_entity.type
_entity.pdbx_description
1 polymer ?
#
loop_
_entity_poly.entity_id
_entity_poly.type
_entity_poly.pdbx_seq_one_letter_code
_entity_poly.pdbx_strand_id
1 'polypeptide(L)'
;MKKLFASGFVAVLLSSHALAVGENNKTITTFALNDNAGNGYIRVLEPLTQPCNFGVISFSGNSQLSVLLAAKMAGKKIAFLNYDFNSATKECTLVSFEIE
;
A
#
# COMPACT_ATOMS: atom_id res chain seq x y z
N MET A 1 42.75 40.99 15.07
CA MET A 1 41.85 39.93 15.59
C MET A 1 40.71 39.74 14.59
N LYS A 2 40.73 38.67 13.78
CA LYS A 2 39.69 38.40 12.77
C LYS A 2 38.67 37.41 13.35
N LYS A 3 37.43 37.83 13.54
CA LYS A 3 36.31 36.98 13.97
C LYS A 3 35.73 36.29 12.74
N LEU A 4 35.86 34.97 12.66
CA LEU A 4 35.19 34.13 11.67
C LEU A 4 33.81 33.77 12.22
N PHE A 5 32.75 34.25 11.55
CA PHE A 5 31.38 33.80 11.78
C PHE A 5 31.18 32.45 11.08
N ALA A 6 31.11 31.37 11.86
CA ALA A 6 30.66 30.08 11.37
C ALA A 6 29.13 30.12 11.26
N SER A 7 28.60 30.25 10.05
CA SER A 7 27.17 30.09 9.77
C SER A 7 26.88 28.59 9.66
N GLY A 8 26.36 28.01 10.73
CA GLY A 8 25.96 26.60 10.78
C GLY A 8 24.72 26.37 9.94
N PHE A 9 24.86 25.58 8.88
CA PHE A 9 23.75 25.11 8.05
C PHE A 9 22.98 24.04 8.83
N VAL A 10 21.81 24.38 9.35
CA VAL A 10 20.92 23.41 10.01
C VAL A 10 20.20 22.62 8.92
N ALA A 11 20.67 21.41 8.64
CA ALA A 11 19.97 20.47 7.79
C ALA A 11 18.75 19.92 8.55
N VAL A 12 17.56 20.41 8.21
CA VAL A 12 16.29 19.84 8.68
C VAL A 12 16.11 18.49 7.99
N LEU A 13 16.33 17.40 8.74
CA LEU A 13 15.99 16.05 8.30
C LEU A 13 14.47 15.92 8.28
N LEU A 14 13.86 16.15 7.11
CA LEU A 14 12.47 15.78 6.86
C LEU A 14 12.41 14.24 6.77
N SER A 15 11.95 13.60 7.85
CA SER A 15 11.56 12.19 7.81
C SER A 15 10.35 12.05 6.88
N SER A 16 10.59 11.44 5.72
CA SER A 16 9.53 11.08 4.76
C SER A 16 8.69 9.96 5.36
N HIS A 17 7.61 10.33 6.02
CA HIS A 17 6.55 9.40 6.38
C HIS A 17 5.91 8.99 5.04
N ALA A 18 6.02 7.72 4.68
CA ALA A 18 5.33 7.19 3.51
C ALA A 18 3.83 7.44 3.71
N LEU A 19 3.22 8.20 2.80
CA LEU A 19 1.82 8.58 2.90
C LEU A 19 1.00 7.42 2.36
N ALA A 20 0.18 6.83 3.23
CA ALA A 20 -0.79 5.83 2.80
C ALA A 20 -1.75 6.46 1.76
N VAL A 21 -2.02 5.72 0.70
CA VAL A 21 -2.86 6.13 -0.42
C VAL A 21 -4.23 5.49 -0.26
N GLY A 22 -5.26 6.32 -0.16
CA GLY A 22 -6.66 5.90 -0.07
C GLY A 22 -7.37 6.01 -1.43
N GLU A 23 -8.05 4.94 -1.84
CA GLU A 23 -8.80 4.86 -3.09
C GLU A 23 -10.15 4.17 -2.88
N ASN A 24 -11.14 4.48 -3.72
CA ASN A 24 -12.50 3.95 -3.58
C ASN A 24 -12.88 3.02 -4.74
N ASN A 25 -13.91 2.19 -4.49
CA ASN A 25 -14.65 1.43 -5.51
C ASN A 25 -13.73 0.58 -6.40
N LYS A 26 -13.02 -0.37 -5.80
CA LYS A 26 -12.11 -1.29 -6.49
C LYS A 26 -12.66 -2.71 -6.55
N THR A 27 -12.58 -3.33 -7.71
CA THR A 27 -13.02 -4.70 -7.96
C THR A 27 -11.83 -5.65 -7.90
N ILE A 28 -11.86 -6.65 -7.01
CA ILE A 28 -10.80 -7.66 -6.91
C ILE A 28 -10.87 -8.60 -8.11
N THR A 29 -9.84 -8.61 -8.96
CA THR A 29 -9.74 -9.52 -10.11
C THR A 29 -8.98 -10.78 -9.78
N THR A 30 -7.85 -10.66 -9.07
CA THR A 30 -6.94 -11.76 -8.75
C THR A 30 -6.60 -11.73 -7.28
N PHE A 31 -6.48 -12.92 -6.69
CA PHE A 31 -5.85 -13.13 -5.39
C PHE A 31 -4.86 -14.28 -5.56
N ALA A 32 -3.72 -14.20 -4.89
CA ALA A 32 -2.79 -15.33 -4.78
C ALA A 32 -2.09 -15.31 -3.42
N LEU A 33 -1.68 -16.50 -2.98
CA LEU A 33 -0.88 -16.70 -1.79
C LEU A 33 0.55 -17.02 -2.20
N ASN A 34 1.49 -16.38 -1.54
CA ASN A 34 2.91 -16.57 -1.76
C ASN A 34 3.48 -17.61 -0.79
N ASP A 35 2.82 -17.86 0.34
CA ASP A 35 3.24 -18.83 1.35
C ASP A 35 2.07 -19.34 2.22
N ASN A 36 2.40 -20.25 3.14
CA ASN A 36 1.47 -20.77 4.15
C ASN A 36 1.26 -19.82 5.35
N ALA A 37 1.96 -18.69 5.39
CA ALA A 37 1.87 -17.71 6.47
C ALA A 37 0.78 -16.65 6.20
N GLY A 38 0.04 -16.78 5.10
CA GLY A 38 -1.00 -15.83 4.73
C GLY A 38 -0.47 -14.57 4.07
N ASN A 39 0.77 -14.59 3.59
CA ASN A 39 1.28 -13.53 2.73
C ASN A 39 0.78 -13.77 1.31
N GLY A 40 0.32 -12.72 0.67
CA GLY A 40 -0.25 -12.82 -0.66
C GLY A 40 -0.34 -11.47 -1.33
N TYR A 41 -1.05 -11.45 -2.44
CA TYR A 41 -1.35 -10.21 -3.14
C TYR A 41 -2.75 -10.23 -3.74
N ILE A 42 -3.27 -9.03 -3.97
CA ILE A 42 -4.46 -8.79 -4.77
C ILE A 42 -4.12 -8.00 -6.03
N ARG A 43 -4.93 -8.20 -7.06
CA ARG A 43 -5.04 -7.28 -8.20
C ARG A 43 -6.44 -6.72 -8.24
N VAL A 44 -6.55 -5.46 -8.60
CA VAL A 44 -7.83 -4.78 -8.83
C VAL A 44 -8.02 -4.52 -10.32
N LEU A 45 -9.27 -4.34 -10.75
CA LEU A 45 -9.59 -4.07 -12.15
C LEU A 45 -9.26 -2.62 -12.52
N GLU A 46 -9.64 -1.70 -11.64
CA GLU A 46 -9.51 -0.27 -11.84
C GLU A 46 -8.05 0.17 -11.60
N PRO A 47 -7.53 1.15 -12.36
CA PRO A 47 -6.16 1.64 -12.18
C PRO A 47 -5.91 2.13 -10.75
N LEU A 48 -4.72 1.84 -10.22
CA LEU A 48 -4.22 2.42 -8.98
C LEU A 48 -3.59 3.78 -9.27
N THR A 49 -3.70 4.70 -8.32
CA THR A 49 -3.10 6.04 -8.40
C THR A 49 -1.58 5.95 -8.45
N GLN A 50 -1.01 5.06 -7.64
CA GLN A 50 0.43 4.78 -7.66
C GLN A 50 0.74 3.57 -8.54
N PRO A 51 1.86 3.63 -9.30
CA PRO A 51 2.26 2.54 -10.18
C PRO A 51 2.94 1.42 -9.37
N CYS A 52 2.13 0.59 -8.71
CA CYS A 52 2.61 -0.59 -7.99
C CYS A 52 3.30 -1.57 -8.94
N ASN A 53 4.42 -2.15 -8.52
CA ASN A 53 5.11 -3.19 -9.27
C ASN A 53 4.15 -4.33 -9.60
N PHE A 54 4.17 -4.75 -10.86
CA PHE A 54 3.29 -5.79 -11.41
C PHE A 54 1.77 -5.51 -11.27
N GLY A 55 1.38 -4.29 -10.86
CA GLY A 55 -0.01 -3.93 -10.59
C GLY A 55 -0.64 -4.69 -9.42
N VAL A 56 0.17 -5.09 -8.43
CA VAL A 56 -0.30 -5.86 -7.27
C VAL A 56 -0.19 -5.06 -5.97
N ILE A 57 -1.05 -5.38 -5.01
CA ILE A 57 -0.96 -4.91 -3.63
C ILE A 57 -0.74 -6.12 -2.74
N SER A 58 0.40 -6.15 -2.08
CA SER A 58 0.80 -7.22 -1.16
C SER A 58 0.08 -7.05 0.17
N PHE A 59 -0.28 -8.15 0.82
CA PHE A 59 -0.84 -8.15 2.16
C PHE A 59 -0.20 -9.26 2.99
N SER A 60 -0.29 -9.13 4.31
CA SER A 60 0.19 -10.13 5.25
C SER A 60 -0.87 -10.45 6.30
N GLY A 61 -1.00 -11.73 6.62
CA GLY A 61 -1.89 -12.23 7.67
C GLY A 61 -3.20 -12.84 7.18
N ASN A 62 -3.62 -13.89 7.90
CA ASN A 62 -4.74 -14.76 7.52
C ASN A 62 -6.12 -14.10 7.67
N SER A 63 -6.26 -13.06 8.50
CA SER A 63 -7.54 -12.35 8.71
C SER A 63 -7.92 -11.55 7.47
N GLN A 64 -6.99 -10.78 6.91
CA GLN A 64 -7.19 -10.00 5.68
C GLN A 64 -7.51 -10.93 4.50
N LEU A 65 -6.78 -12.04 4.39
CA LEU A 65 -7.02 -13.08 3.40
C LEU A 65 -8.47 -13.57 3.39
N SER A 66 -9.00 -13.92 4.56
CA SER A 66 -10.34 -14.52 4.68
C SER A 66 -11.44 -13.54 4.21
N VAL A 67 -11.30 -12.25 4.56
CA VAL A 67 -12.26 -11.22 4.16
C VAL A 67 -12.17 -10.91 2.67
N LEU A 68 -10.96 -10.78 2.11
CA LEU A 68 -10.76 -10.53 0.67
C LEU A 68 -11.28 -11.70 -0.19
N LEU A 69 -11.09 -12.94 0.26
CA LEU A 69 -11.62 -14.12 -0.42
C LEU A 69 -13.15 -14.15 -0.37
N ALA A 70 -13.74 -13.91 0.79
CA ALA A 70 -15.20 -13.84 0.95
C ALA A 70 -15.82 -12.75 0.07
N ALA A 71 -15.21 -11.55 0.04
CA ALA A 71 -15.63 -10.44 -0.81
C ALA A 71 -15.64 -10.83 -2.29
N LYS A 72 -14.55 -11.46 -2.78
CA LYS A 72 -14.46 -11.91 -4.16
C LYS A 72 -15.50 -12.98 -4.49
N MET A 73 -15.68 -13.97 -3.61
CA MET A 73 -16.69 -15.03 -3.81
C MET A 73 -18.11 -14.47 -3.83
N ALA A 74 -18.38 -13.41 -3.06
CA ALA A 74 -19.65 -12.71 -3.03
C ALA A 74 -19.83 -11.67 -4.16
N GLY A 75 -18.83 -11.47 -5.03
CA GLY A 75 -18.85 -10.45 -6.07
C GLY A 75 -18.89 -9.02 -5.54
N LYS A 76 -18.43 -8.80 -4.30
CA LYS A 76 -18.36 -7.48 -3.66
C LYS A 76 -17.13 -6.71 -4.09
N LYS A 77 -17.25 -5.39 -4.08
CA LYS A 77 -16.12 -4.49 -4.30
C LYS A 77 -15.49 -4.07 -2.98
N ILE A 78 -14.25 -3.62 -3.07
CA ILE A 78 -13.58 -2.85 -2.03
C ILE A 78 -14.13 -1.42 -2.10
N ALA A 79 -14.92 -1.04 -1.10
CA ALA A 79 -15.48 0.29 -0.96
C ALA A 79 -14.36 1.32 -0.76
N PHE A 80 -13.42 1.01 0.15
CA PHE A 80 -12.23 1.81 0.44
C PHE A 80 -11.00 0.92 0.51
N LEU A 81 -9.94 1.29 -0.20
CA LEU A 81 -8.67 0.60 -0.29
C LEU A 81 -7.57 1.56 0.17
N ASN A 82 -6.85 1.18 1.22
CA ASN A 82 -5.74 1.97 1.74
C ASN A 82 -4.45 1.14 1.69
N TYR A 83 -3.42 1.67 1.03
CA TYR A 83 -2.15 0.99 0.86
C TYR A 83 -0.97 1.94 0.98
N ASP A 84 0.14 1.44 1.50
CA ASP A 84 1.41 2.14 1.53
C ASP A 84 2.15 1.94 0.21
N PHE A 85 2.77 3.00 -0.31
CA PHE A 85 3.55 2.95 -1.55
C PHE A 85 5.01 3.28 -1.29
N ASN A 86 5.89 2.30 -1.51
CA ASN A 86 7.31 2.51 -1.44
C ASN A 86 7.82 3.06 -2.78
N SER A 87 8.17 4.34 -2.83
CA SER A 87 8.60 5.00 -4.07
C SER A 87 9.94 4.48 -4.62
N ALA A 88 10.78 3.88 -3.77
CA ALA A 88 12.08 3.33 -4.12
C ALA A 88 11.97 1.93 -4.74
N THR A 89 11.13 1.05 -4.17
CA THR A 89 10.93 -0.31 -4.68
C THR A 89 9.74 -0.43 -5.62
N LYS A 90 8.86 0.57 -5.66
CA LYS A 90 7.53 0.54 -6.30
C LYS A 90 6.58 -0.51 -5.71
N GLU A 91 6.87 -1.01 -4.52
CA GLU A 91 5.98 -1.97 -3.86
C GLU A 91 4.80 -1.27 -3.22
N CYS A 92 3.66 -1.95 -3.20
CA CYS A 92 2.44 -1.51 -2.55
C CYS A 92 2.01 -2.52 -1.49
N THR A 93 1.79 -2.05 -0.26
CA THR A 93 1.44 -2.90 0.88
C THR A 93 0.09 -2.48 1.43
N LEU A 94 -0.84 -3.42 1.56
CA LEU A 94 -2.16 -3.20 2.11
C LEU A 94 -2.05 -2.73 3.56
N VAL A 95 -2.66 -1.58 3.86
CA VAL A 95 -2.74 -1.04 5.23
C VAL A 95 -4.11 -1.35 5.82
N SER A 96 -5.17 -1.00 5.10
CA SER A 96 -6.55 -1.29 5.49
C SER A 96 -7.48 -1.33 4.28
N PHE A 97 -8.67 -1.90 4.46
CA PHE A 97 -9.70 -1.90 3.44
C PHE A 97 -11.09 -2.05 4.06
N GLU A 98 -12.10 -1.68 3.28
CA GLU A 98 -13.52 -1.84 3.60
C GLU A 98 -14.22 -2.48 2.40
N ILE A 99 -15.12 -3.43 2.65
CA ILE A 99 -15.88 -4.17 1.63
C ILE A 99 -17.33 -3.70 1.64
N GLU A 100 -17.95 -3.60 0.46
CA GLU A 100 -19.38 -3.30 0.27
C GLU A 100 -20.34 -4.39 0.77
#